data_AF-A0A8T5I6V1-F1
#
_entry.id   AF-A0A8T5I6V1-F1
#
_cell.length_a   1.000
_cell.length_b   1.000
_cell.length_c   1.000
_cell.angle_alpha   90.00
_cell.angle_beta   90.00
_cell.angle_gamma   90.00
#
_symmetry.space_group_name_H-M   'P 1'
#
loop_
_entity.id
_entity.type
_entity.pdbx_description
1 polymer ?
#
loop_
_entity_poly.entity_id
_entity_poly.type
_entity_poly.pdbx_seq_one_letter_code
_entity_poly.pdbx_strand_id
1 'polypeptide(L)'
;MSGDYHGDDDHEHQSAWGPHDWSHGAPHNSWAPIIMSIGIGIFLYTVASAYSWGEMVDPASIPLIFLGLMISFFGMIIWWRQDASFDGIYEPRATGTPFQNIQIRKVAMWMFLMSEMMVFTSLFSTYMRYRLGLTPCVEIYESGSWIVNSQTIDSGEAVNCFLPASELIASSWFHIAPGAINTFALIISSFTIVQALRWAKKPVGSVDEEVRRKRVYRYLGSTWILAIIFLTLKMVEWFVGFYIPEIEFLGLHEHDIVSLVNEGYTIHADHYHPHHGWEDTHLAELAAANPSEFEEYFANIASIEGGYVTTDAVMMADIRVSTSTFFVTTGTHGAHVFIGIIGLTYMTWKAWTGGYTPQNAVSIEYFGLYWHFVDLIWVLVFPFFYLY
;
A
#
# COMPACT_ATOMS: atom_id res chain seq x y z
N MET A 1 -52.26 45.12 -30.72
CA MET A 1 -51.62 44.80 -29.43
C MET A 1 -50.76 43.57 -29.67
N SER A 2 -49.51 43.78 -30.09
CA SER A 2 -48.44 42.79 -30.06
C SER A 2 -47.95 42.72 -28.61
N GLY A 3 -48.06 41.56 -27.98
CA GLY A 3 -47.46 41.32 -26.68
C GLY A 3 -46.03 40.83 -26.88
N ASP A 4 -45.07 41.72 -26.69
CA ASP A 4 -43.65 41.37 -26.60
C ASP A 4 -43.44 40.57 -25.31
N TYR A 5 -43.13 39.28 -25.46
CA TYR A 5 -42.50 38.49 -24.40
C TYR A 5 -41.02 38.85 -24.41
N HIS A 6 -40.61 39.73 -23.50
CA HIS A 6 -39.21 39.82 -23.10
C HIS A 6 -38.86 38.54 -22.33
N GLY A 7 -38.08 37.68 -22.98
CA GLY A 7 -37.30 36.66 -22.28
C GLY A 7 -36.11 37.38 -21.65
N ASP A 8 -36.09 37.44 -20.32
CA ASP A 8 -34.89 37.78 -19.56
C ASP A 8 -33.94 36.57 -19.68
N ASP A 9 -33.07 36.61 -20.70
CA ASP A 9 -31.88 35.77 -20.77
C ASP A 9 -30.87 36.29 -19.74
N ASP A 10 -31.11 35.98 -18.46
CA ASP A 10 -30.13 36.11 -17.40
C ASP A 10 -29.01 35.09 -17.66
N HIS A 11 -28.05 35.48 -18.51
CA HIS A 11 -26.75 34.83 -18.56
C HIS A 11 -26.00 35.12 -17.25
N GLU A 12 -26.39 34.46 -16.16
CA GLU A 12 -25.55 34.34 -14.97
C GLU A 12 -24.23 33.72 -15.43
N HIS A 13 -23.18 34.55 -15.53
CA HIS A 13 -21.83 34.06 -15.75
C HIS A 13 -21.51 33.08 -14.62
N GLN A 14 -21.51 31.78 -14.93
CA GLN A 14 -21.09 30.74 -14.00
C GLN A 14 -19.75 31.15 -13.41
N SER A 15 -19.72 31.38 -12.09
CA SER A 15 -18.50 31.80 -11.43
C SER A 15 -17.38 30.80 -11.73
N ALA A 16 -16.13 31.28 -11.91
CA ALA A 16 -14.96 30.41 -12.14
C ALA A 16 -14.69 29.39 -11.00
N TRP A 17 -15.49 29.47 -9.93
CA TRP A 17 -15.35 28.74 -8.67
C TRP A 17 -16.64 27.98 -8.26
N GLY A 18 -17.69 28.01 -9.10
CA GLY A 18 -19.03 27.51 -8.76
C GLY A 18 -19.36 26.14 -9.37
N PRO A 19 -20.45 25.48 -8.94
CA PRO A 19 -20.97 24.26 -9.56
C PRO A 19 -21.25 24.49 -11.05
N HIS A 20 -20.85 23.55 -11.92
CA HIS A 20 -20.94 23.71 -13.38
C HIS A 20 -22.04 22.83 -13.97
N ASP A 21 -22.73 23.37 -14.97
CA ASP A 21 -23.63 22.61 -15.82
C ASP A 21 -22.84 21.94 -16.96
N TRP A 22 -22.62 20.63 -16.83
CA TRP A 22 -21.89 19.82 -17.80
C TRP A 22 -22.63 19.61 -19.12
N SER A 23 -23.90 20.04 -19.22
CA SER A 23 -24.67 19.95 -20.48
C SER A 23 -24.14 20.87 -21.58
N HIS A 24 -23.39 21.91 -21.21
CA HIS A 24 -22.77 22.87 -22.13
C HIS A 24 -21.27 22.61 -22.42
N GLY A 25 -20.71 21.53 -21.84
CA GLY A 25 -19.30 21.14 -22.01
C GLY A 25 -18.46 21.27 -20.74
N ALA A 26 -17.19 20.85 -20.82
CA ALA A 26 -16.25 20.96 -19.70
C ALA A 26 -15.87 22.44 -19.44
N PRO A 27 -15.69 22.86 -18.18
CA PRO A 27 -15.40 24.25 -17.84
C PRO A 27 -14.11 24.73 -18.51
N HIS A 28 -14.21 25.81 -19.28
CA HIS A 28 -13.10 26.36 -20.07
C HIS A 28 -12.12 27.22 -19.23
N ASN A 29 -12.34 27.39 -17.92
CA ASN A 29 -11.61 28.35 -17.06
C ASN A 29 -11.21 27.81 -15.67
N SER A 30 -10.90 26.52 -15.51
CA SER A 30 -10.38 26.01 -14.23
C SER A 30 -8.90 26.35 -14.03
N TRP A 31 -8.59 26.98 -12.89
CA TRP A 31 -7.22 27.27 -12.45
C TRP A 31 -6.53 26.08 -11.78
N ALA A 32 -7.27 25.02 -11.48
CA ALA A 32 -6.75 23.90 -10.71
C ALA A 32 -5.50 23.24 -11.35
N PRO A 33 -5.41 23.02 -12.67
CA PRO A 33 -4.21 22.44 -13.28
C PRO A 33 -2.96 23.29 -13.06
N ILE A 34 -3.08 24.63 -13.12
CA ILE A 34 -1.97 25.56 -12.92
C ILE A 34 -1.53 25.55 -11.45
N ILE A 35 -2.48 25.66 -10.52
CA ILE A 35 -2.20 25.63 -9.08
C ILE A 35 -1.52 24.32 -8.69
N MET A 36 -2.06 23.18 -9.16
CA MET A 36 -1.47 21.87 -8.91
C MET A 36 -0.05 21.76 -9.48
N SER A 37 0.18 22.22 -10.70
CA SER A 37 1.50 22.16 -11.35
C SER A 37 2.54 23.01 -10.60
N ILE A 38 2.16 24.21 -10.13
CA ILE A 38 3.03 25.06 -9.30
C ILE A 38 3.36 24.37 -7.98
N GLY A 39 2.35 23.83 -7.28
CA GLY A 39 2.56 23.12 -6.02
C GLY A 39 3.47 21.90 -6.17
N ILE A 40 3.24 21.09 -7.22
CA ILE A 40 4.06 19.90 -7.51
C ILE A 40 5.48 20.33 -7.88
N GLY A 41 5.65 21.39 -8.67
CA GLY A 41 6.95 21.93 -9.04
C GLY A 41 7.76 22.38 -7.82
N ILE A 42 7.14 23.13 -6.91
CA ILE A 42 7.78 23.54 -5.64
C ILE A 42 8.15 22.30 -4.83
N PHE A 43 7.22 21.37 -4.64
CA PHE A 43 7.45 20.14 -3.88
C PHE A 43 8.64 19.34 -4.43
N LEU A 44 8.64 19.03 -5.73
CA LEU A 44 9.69 18.20 -6.36
C LEU A 44 11.04 18.90 -6.34
N TYR A 45 11.09 20.20 -6.65
CA TYR A 45 12.33 20.96 -6.63
C TYR A 45 12.93 21.04 -5.22
N THR A 46 12.09 21.32 -4.22
CA THR A 46 12.54 21.43 -2.83
C THR A 46 12.99 20.09 -2.27
N VAL A 47 12.26 19.00 -2.53
CA VAL A 47 12.67 17.65 -2.14
C VAL A 47 14.01 17.30 -2.79
N ALA A 48 14.19 17.57 -4.08
CA ALA A 48 15.45 17.31 -4.77
C ALA A 48 16.62 18.12 -4.19
N SER A 49 16.40 19.36 -3.76
CA SER A 49 17.43 20.18 -3.11
C SER A 49 17.69 19.82 -1.65
N ALA A 50 16.71 19.22 -0.96
CA ALA A 50 16.78 18.93 0.47
C ALA A 50 17.66 17.71 0.79
N TYR A 51 17.85 16.81 -0.18
CA TYR A 51 18.54 15.54 0.01
C TYR A 51 19.77 15.41 -0.90
N SER A 52 20.84 14.84 -0.35
CA SER A 52 22.02 14.40 -1.10
C SER A 52 22.41 13.00 -0.62
N TRP A 53 22.57 12.06 -1.56
CA TRP A 53 22.92 10.66 -1.25
C TRP A 53 22.03 9.97 -0.20
N GLY A 54 20.76 10.36 -0.14
CA GLY A 54 19.79 9.79 0.81
C GLY A 54 19.75 10.47 2.18
N GLU A 55 20.67 11.39 2.45
CA GLU A 55 20.68 12.18 3.69
C GLU A 55 20.06 13.55 3.47
N MET A 56 19.30 14.04 4.47
CA MET A 56 18.75 15.39 4.45
C MET A 56 19.86 16.40 4.79
N VAL A 57 20.24 17.21 3.81
CA VAL A 57 21.34 18.18 3.91
C VAL A 57 20.83 19.56 4.36
N ASP A 58 19.60 19.92 3.98
CA ASP A 58 19.00 21.20 4.34
C ASP A 58 17.63 21.02 5.01
N PRO A 59 17.59 20.82 6.35
CA PRO A 59 16.33 20.74 7.08
C PRO A 59 15.48 22.01 7.03
N ALA A 60 16.05 23.17 6.70
CA ALA A 60 15.30 24.42 6.59
C ALA A 60 14.34 24.42 5.38
N SER A 61 14.52 23.47 4.46
CA SER A 61 13.63 23.25 3.31
C SER A 61 12.30 22.56 3.66
N ILE A 62 12.19 21.92 4.83
CA ILE A 62 11.00 21.15 5.26
C ILE A 62 9.69 21.97 5.15
N PRO A 63 9.60 23.22 5.65
CA PRO A 63 8.39 24.02 5.51
C PRO A 63 7.98 24.27 4.06
N LEU A 64 8.95 24.38 3.14
CA LEU A 64 8.70 24.61 1.72
C LEU A 64 8.19 23.34 1.02
N ILE A 65 8.64 22.16 1.46
CA ILE A 65 8.06 20.85 1.04
C ILE A 65 6.57 20.81 1.39
N PHE A 66 6.23 21.14 2.64
CA PHE A 66 4.83 21.18 3.09
C PHE A 66 4.01 22.27 2.38
N LEU A 67 4.61 23.41 2.07
CA LEU A 67 3.95 24.46 1.28
C LEU A 67 3.61 23.96 -0.13
N GLY A 68 4.55 23.29 -0.81
CA GLY A 68 4.30 22.69 -2.13
C GLY A 68 3.15 21.69 -2.10
N LEU A 69 3.17 20.75 -1.13
CA LEU A 69 2.10 19.78 -0.93
C LEU A 69 0.75 20.45 -0.62
N MET A 70 0.74 21.50 0.20
CA MET A 70 -0.48 22.23 0.56
C MET A 70 -1.10 22.94 -0.65
N ILE A 71 -0.27 23.57 -1.50
CA ILE A 71 -0.72 24.20 -2.75
C ILE A 71 -1.29 23.15 -3.71
N SER A 72 -0.61 22.02 -3.88
CA SER A 72 -1.11 20.90 -4.71
C SER A 72 -2.43 20.36 -4.19
N PHE A 73 -2.56 20.19 -2.88
CA PHE A 73 -3.78 19.72 -2.24
C PHE A 73 -4.94 20.72 -2.42
N PHE A 74 -4.66 22.02 -2.30
CA PHE A 74 -5.67 23.06 -2.55
C PHE A 74 -6.15 23.05 -4.01
N GLY A 75 -5.23 22.91 -4.96
CA GLY A 75 -5.57 22.74 -6.38
C GLY A 75 -6.44 21.49 -6.62
N MET A 76 -6.10 20.38 -5.97
CA MET A 76 -6.89 19.15 -6.03
C MET A 76 -8.29 19.32 -5.43
N ILE A 77 -8.45 20.03 -4.31
CA ILE A 77 -9.78 20.32 -3.73
C ILE A 77 -10.63 21.18 -4.69
N ILE A 78 -10.05 22.21 -5.32
CA ILE A 78 -10.76 23.04 -6.30
C ILE A 78 -11.26 22.15 -7.45
N TRP A 79 -10.37 21.33 -8.01
CA TRP A 79 -10.72 20.43 -9.10
C TRP A 79 -11.79 19.43 -8.67
N TRP A 80 -11.63 18.81 -7.50
CA TRP A 80 -12.57 17.85 -6.94
C TRP A 80 -13.94 18.48 -6.72
N ARG A 81 -14.01 19.71 -6.22
CA ARG A 81 -15.28 20.42 -6.00
C ARG A 81 -16.00 20.71 -7.33
N GLN A 82 -15.25 21.10 -8.35
CA GLN A 82 -15.79 21.29 -9.71
C GLN A 82 -16.30 19.97 -10.27
N ASP A 83 -15.56 18.88 -10.11
CA ASP A 83 -15.98 17.56 -10.57
C ASP A 83 -17.17 17.01 -9.79
N ALA A 84 -17.22 17.23 -8.47
CA ALA A 84 -18.31 16.81 -7.59
C ALA A 84 -19.64 17.51 -7.91
N SER A 85 -19.62 18.63 -8.64
CA SER A 85 -20.84 19.27 -9.16
C SER A 85 -21.47 18.51 -10.32
N PHE A 86 -20.79 17.49 -10.86
CA PHE A 86 -21.32 16.60 -11.88
C PHE A 86 -22.51 15.79 -11.35
N ASP A 87 -23.68 16.04 -11.93
CA ASP A 87 -24.94 15.38 -11.58
C ASP A 87 -25.11 13.97 -12.16
N GLY A 88 -24.23 13.58 -13.10
CA GLY A 88 -24.23 12.28 -13.77
C GLY A 88 -25.24 12.14 -14.91
N ILE A 89 -25.91 13.23 -15.32
CA ILE A 89 -26.97 13.18 -16.33
C ILE A 89 -26.39 13.07 -17.75
N TYR A 90 -25.27 13.75 -18.02
CA TYR A 90 -24.62 13.76 -19.33
C TYR A 90 -23.16 13.32 -19.23
N GLU A 91 -22.80 12.20 -19.86
CA GLU A 91 -21.41 11.74 -19.89
C GLU A 91 -20.89 11.64 -21.33
N PRO A 92 -19.80 12.36 -21.69
CA PRO A 92 -19.23 12.30 -23.02
C PRO A 92 -18.83 10.88 -23.39
N ARG A 93 -19.04 10.50 -24.65
CA ARG A 93 -18.61 9.21 -25.19
C ARG A 93 -17.31 9.36 -25.97
N ALA A 94 -16.45 8.37 -25.86
CA ALA A 94 -15.22 8.29 -26.62
C ALA A 94 -15.52 8.14 -28.12
N THR A 95 -14.79 8.90 -28.93
CA THR A 95 -14.91 8.95 -30.40
C THR A 95 -13.83 8.13 -31.11
N GLY A 96 -12.73 7.82 -30.43
CA GLY A 96 -11.59 7.06 -30.97
C GLY A 96 -11.76 5.54 -30.89
N THR A 97 -11.18 4.82 -31.86
CA THR A 97 -10.98 3.37 -31.77
C THR A 97 -9.86 3.03 -30.77
N PRO A 98 -9.96 1.94 -29.99
CA PRO A 98 -10.98 0.88 -30.03
C PRO A 98 -12.24 1.13 -29.18
N PHE A 99 -12.33 2.25 -28.44
CA PHE A 99 -13.36 2.46 -27.41
C PHE A 99 -14.56 3.31 -27.87
N GLN A 100 -14.93 3.24 -29.14
CA GLN A 100 -16.02 4.05 -29.68
C GLN A 100 -17.34 3.80 -28.94
N ASN A 101 -18.08 4.87 -28.64
CA ASN A 101 -19.37 4.86 -27.94
C ASN A 101 -19.34 4.42 -26.46
N ILE A 102 -18.16 4.28 -25.85
CA ILE A 102 -18.03 4.03 -24.41
C ILE A 102 -17.91 5.36 -23.66
N GLN A 103 -18.43 5.45 -22.43
CA GLN A 103 -18.27 6.63 -21.56
C GLN A 103 -16.79 6.96 -21.34
N ILE A 104 -16.41 8.23 -21.52
CA ILE A 104 -15.01 8.66 -21.50
C ILE A 104 -14.34 8.42 -20.15
N ARG A 105 -15.04 8.66 -19.02
CA ARG A 105 -14.45 8.45 -17.69
C ARG A 105 -14.24 6.96 -17.39
N LYS A 106 -15.10 6.09 -17.92
CA LYS A 106 -14.91 4.64 -17.84
C LYS A 106 -13.64 4.19 -18.55
N VAL A 107 -13.42 4.68 -19.76
CA VAL A 107 -12.19 4.40 -20.52
C VAL A 107 -10.97 4.98 -19.81
N ALA A 108 -11.06 6.22 -19.31
CA ALA A 108 -9.99 6.86 -18.54
C ALA A 108 -9.65 6.05 -17.28
N MET A 109 -10.66 5.53 -16.57
CA MET A 109 -10.46 4.67 -15.42
C MET A 109 -9.72 3.37 -15.79
N TRP A 110 -10.07 2.74 -16.91
CA TRP A 110 -9.34 1.55 -17.38
C TRP A 110 -7.89 1.87 -17.72
N MET A 111 -7.63 2.98 -18.41
CA MET A 111 -6.28 3.40 -18.73
C MET A 111 -5.45 3.70 -17.47
N PHE A 112 -6.05 4.37 -16.50
CA PHE A 112 -5.44 4.63 -15.19
C PHE A 112 -5.13 3.31 -14.44
N LEU A 113 -6.06 2.37 -14.38
CA LEU A 113 -5.78 1.08 -13.72
C LEU A 113 -4.73 0.26 -14.46
N MET A 114 -4.64 0.36 -15.79
CA MET A 114 -3.56 -0.27 -16.54
C MET A 114 -2.20 0.38 -16.23
N SER A 115 -2.13 1.70 -16.02
CA SER A 115 -0.87 2.32 -15.59
C SER A 115 -0.45 1.87 -14.20
N GLU A 116 -1.38 1.78 -13.26
CA GLU A 116 -1.07 1.26 -11.91
C GLU A 116 -0.67 -0.22 -11.94
N MET A 117 -1.31 -1.03 -12.79
CA MET A 117 -0.91 -2.42 -13.00
C MET A 117 0.53 -2.53 -13.51
N MET A 118 0.96 -1.64 -14.41
CA MET A 118 2.35 -1.61 -14.90
C MET A 118 3.34 -1.24 -13.78
N VAL A 119 2.98 -0.29 -12.91
CA VAL A 119 3.80 0.08 -11.75
C VAL A 119 3.98 -1.12 -10.83
N PHE A 120 2.91 -1.79 -10.40
CA PHE A 120 3.02 -2.97 -9.53
C PHE A 120 3.73 -4.13 -10.22
N THR A 121 3.49 -4.35 -11.51
CA THR A 121 4.21 -5.39 -12.28
C THR A 121 5.72 -5.15 -12.26
N SER A 122 6.17 -3.89 -12.34
CA SER A 122 7.60 -3.56 -12.24
C SER A 122 8.17 -3.84 -10.84
N LEU A 123 7.40 -3.57 -9.77
CA LEU A 123 7.80 -3.83 -8.39
C LEU A 123 7.90 -5.34 -8.12
N PHE A 124 6.88 -6.12 -8.51
CA PHE A 124 6.90 -7.58 -8.41
C PHE A 124 8.03 -8.20 -9.25
N SER A 125 8.25 -7.72 -10.47
CA SER A 125 9.34 -8.20 -11.34
C SER A 125 10.71 -7.93 -10.70
N THR A 126 10.89 -6.76 -10.09
CA THR A 126 12.12 -6.40 -9.37
C THR A 126 12.36 -7.34 -8.19
N TYR A 127 11.33 -7.57 -7.36
CA TYR A 127 11.39 -8.54 -6.26
C TYR A 127 11.77 -9.94 -6.76
N MET A 128 11.09 -10.45 -7.80
CA MET A 128 11.36 -11.78 -8.35
C MET A 128 12.77 -11.93 -8.91
N ARG A 129 13.31 -10.88 -9.54
CA ARG A 129 14.70 -10.90 -10.03
C ARG A 129 15.70 -11.01 -8.90
N TYR A 130 15.51 -10.30 -7.79
CA TYR A 130 16.40 -10.42 -6.64
C TYR A 130 16.20 -11.74 -5.90
N ARG A 131 14.95 -12.17 -5.68
CA ARG A 131 14.62 -13.46 -5.05
C ARG A 131 15.21 -14.66 -5.78
N LEU A 132 15.22 -14.64 -7.11
CA LEU A 132 15.76 -15.74 -7.93
C LEU A 132 17.22 -15.56 -8.34
N GLY A 133 17.77 -14.34 -8.22
CA GLY A 133 19.11 -14.00 -8.68
C GLY A 133 20.16 -13.99 -7.57
N LEU A 134 19.76 -13.84 -6.32
CA LEU A 134 20.63 -13.87 -5.15
C LEU A 134 20.45 -15.19 -4.39
N THR A 135 21.54 -15.72 -3.83
CA THR A 135 21.50 -16.94 -3.02
C THR A 135 20.68 -16.70 -1.74
N PRO A 136 19.77 -17.61 -1.37
CA PRO A 136 19.05 -17.54 -0.10
C PRO A 136 20.01 -17.52 1.08
N CYS A 137 19.74 -16.69 2.08
CA CYS A 137 20.59 -16.60 3.27
C CYS A 137 20.68 -17.94 4.02
N VAL A 138 19.60 -18.73 4.03
CA VAL A 138 19.55 -20.07 4.67
C VAL A 138 20.57 -21.02 4.03
N GLU A 139 20.68 -21.03 2.70
CA GLU A 139 21.63 -21.90 1.99
C GLU A 139 23.09 -21.52 2.32
N ILE A 140 23.38 -20.22 2.45
CA ILE A 140 24.71 -19.76 2.85
C ILE A 140 25.01 -20.17 4.28
N TYR A 141 24.04 -20.04 5.18
CA TYR A 141 24.19 -20.46 6.57
C TYR A 141 24.50 -21.95 6.70
N GLU A 142 23.69 -22.80 6.06
CA GLU A 142 23.87 -24.27 6.05
C GLU A 142 25.20 -24.68 5.38
N SER A 143 25.64 -23.95 4.37
CA SER A 143 26.93 -24.26 3.72
C SER A 143 28.17 -23.97 4.59
N GLY A 144 28.03 -23.20 5.68
CA GLY A 144 29.15 -22.73 6.50
C GLY A 144 30.12 -21.76 5.80
N SER A 145 29.85 -21.38 4.55
CA SER A 145 30.75 -20.54 3.73
C SER A 145 30.95 -19.13 4.30
N TRP A 146 29.99 -18.62 5.08
CA TRP A 146 30.09 -17.33 5.77
C TRP A 146 31.22 -17.29 6.81
N ILE A 147 31.66 -18.46 7.28
CA ILE A 147 32.71 -18.58 8.28
C ILE A 147 34.07 -18.79 7.64
N VAL A 148 34.14 -19.69 6.64
CA VAL A 148 35.39 -20.05 5.93
C VAL A 148 35.94 -18.87 5.14
N ASN A 149 35.07 -18.00 4.62
CA ASN A 149 35.49 -16.82 3.86
C ASN A 149 35.81 -15.60 4.75
N SER A 150 35.86 -15.75 6.08
CA SER A 150 36.21 -14.67 7.04
C SER A 150 35.40 -13.38 6.90
N GLN A 151 34.19 -13.45 6.34
CA GLN A 151 33.41 -12.25 6.01
C GLN A 151 32.85 -11.54 7.26
N THR A 152 32.67 -12.25 8.38
CA THR A 152 31.87 -11.72 9.51
C THR A 152 32.65 -11.50 10.81
N ILE A 153 33.77 -12.19 11.02
CA ILE A 153 34.44 -12.24 12.34
C ILE A 153 35.61 -11.23 12.45
N ASP A 154 36.40 -11.05 11.38
CA ASP A 154 37.58 -10.17 11.38
C ASP A 154 37.39 -8.86 10.57
N SER A 155 36.49 -8.85 9.58
CA SER A 155 36.23 -7.68 8.72
C SER A 155 34.98 -6.88 9.09
N GLY A 156 34.07 -7.47 9.87
CA GLY A 156 32.77 -6.87 10.18
C GLY A 156 31.90 -6.62 8.95
N GLU A 157 32.05 -7.42 7.88
CA GLU A 157 31.26 -7.28 6.66
C GLU A 157 30.03 -8.21 6.69
N ALA A 158 28.89 -7.69 6.27
CA ALA A 158 27.68 -8.50 6.14
C ALA A 158 27.68 -9.34 4.86
N VAL A 159 27.13 -10.55 4.95
CA VAL A 159 26.94 -11.45 3.82
C VAL A 159 25.83 -10.93 2.93
N ASN A 160 26.13 -10.75 1.64
CA ASN A 160 25.14 -10.38 0.65
C ASN A 160 24.31 -11.61 0.23
N CYS A 161 23.10 -11.71 0.76
CA CYS A 161 22.18 -12.83 0.52
C CYS A 161 20.73 -12.35 0.51
N PHE A 162 19.82 -13.16 -0.02
CA PHE A 162 18.40 -12.78 -0.04
C PHE A 162 17.63 -13.41 1.13
N LEU A 163 17.20 -12.56 2.07
CA LEU A 163 16.28 -12.93 3.14
C LEU A 163 14.89 -12.33 2.90
N PRO A 164 13.90 -13.12 2.46
CA PRO A 164 12.56 -12.61 2.21
C PRO A 164 11.88 -12.25 3.55
N ALA A 165 10.93 -11.32 3.52
CA ALA A 165 10.13 -10.97 4.69
C ALA A 165 9.34 -12.16 5.24
N SER A 166 9.02 -13.14 4.39
CA SER A 166 8.31 -14.37 4.76
C SER A 166 9.06 -15.21 5.80
N GLU A 167 10.40 -15.21 5.86
CA GLU A 167 11.12 -15.95 6.91
C GLU A 167 10.78 -15.42 8.31
N LEU A 168 10.62 -14.10 8.44
CA LEU A 168 10.26 -13.45 9.69
C LEU A 168 8.75 -13.55 9.94
N ILE A 169 7.95 -13.23 8.93
CA ILE A 169 6.49 -13.12 9.07
C ILE A 169 5.80 -14.49 9.15
N ALA A 170 6.32 -15.52 8.49
CA ALA A 170 5.77 -16.87 8.54
C ALA A 170 6.34 -17.72 9.70
N SER A 171 7.33 -17.19 10.44
CA SER A 171 7.94 -17.89 11.59
C SER A 171 6.93 -18.24 12.69
N SER A 172 5.88 -17.42 12.83
CA SER A 172 4.82 -17.67 13.80
C SER A 172 3.45 -17.41 13.21
N TRP A 173 2.46 -18.19 13.67
CA TRP A 173 1.05 -17.96 13.36
C TRP A 173 0.63 -16.52 13.70
N PHE A 174 1.22 -15.94 14.73
CA PHE A 174 0.87 -14.63 15.22
C PHE A 174 1.42 -13.47 14.38
N HIS A 175 2.55 -13.66 13.69
CA HIS A 175 3.04 -12.69 12.71
C HIS A 175 2.24 -12.74 11.39
N ILE A 176 1.82 -13.93 10.95
CA ILE A 176 1.06 -14.09 9.71
C ILE A 176 -0.44 -13.77 9.85
N ALA A 177 -1.02 -13.97 11.04
CA ALA A 177 -2.46 -13.80 11.28
C ALA A 177 -3.00 -12.41 10.92
N PRO A 178 -2.35 -11.28 11.28
CA PRO A 178 -2.78 -9.96 10.83
C PRO A 178 -2.87 -9.85 9.30
N GLY A 179 -1.89 -10.39 8.57
CA GLY A 179 -1.89 -10.45 7.11
C GLY A 179 -3.05 -11.30 6.56
N ALA A 180 -3.31 -12.46 7.16
CA ALA A 180 -4.41 -13.34 6.77
C ALA A 180 -5.78 -12.68 7.02
N ILE A 181 -6.00 -12.08 8.20
CA ILE A 181 -7.21 -11.33 8.54
C ILE A 181 -7.43 -10.19 7.54
N ASN A 182 -6.36 -9.49 7.18
CA ASN A 182 -6.39 -8.41 6.19
C ASN A 182 -6.82 -8.89 4.80
N THR A 183 -6.37 -10.06 4.37
CA THR A 183 -6.82 -10.68 3.12
C THR A 183 -8.33 -10.92 3.13
N PHE A 184 -8.88 -11.45 4.23
CA PHE A 184 -10.34 -11.62 4.36
C PHE A 184 -11.08 -10.27 4.42
N ALA A 185 -10.54 -9.29 5.17
CA ALA A 185 -11.13 -7.97 5.28
C ALA A 185 -11.27 -7.30 3.90
N LEU A 186 -10.24 -7.37 3.07
CA LEU A 186 -10.28 -6.82 1.71
C LEU A 186 -11.26 -7.56 0.80
N ILE A 187 -11.26 -8.90 0.80
CA ILE A 187 -12.22 -9.69 0.00
C ILE A 187 -13.67 -9.36 0.39
N ILE A 188 -13.96 -9.25 1.68
CA ILE A 188 -15.28 -8.85 2.19
C ILE A 188 -15.60 -7.41 1.75
N SER A 189 -14.61 -6.51 1.80
CA SER A 189 -14.78 -5.11 1.39
C SER A 189 -15.11 -4.97 -0.11
N SER A 190 -14.48 -5.78 -0.96
CA SER A 190 -14.82 -5.93 -2.38
C SER A 190 -16.28 -6.33 -2.56
N PHE A 191 -16.73 -7.35 -1.83
CA PHE A 191 -18.12 -7.79 -1.90
C PHE A 191 -19.08 -6.69 -1.44
N THR A 192 -18.78 -5.96 -0.37
CA THR A 192 -19.65 -4.88 0.11
C THR A 192 -19.78 -3.74 -0.89
N ILE A 193 -18.73 -3.38 -1.64
CA ILE A 193 -18.84 -2.39 -2.72
C ILE A 193 -19.79 -2.84 -3.83
N VAL A 194 -19.69 -4.10 -4.27
CA VAL A 194 -20.60 -4.63 -5.31
C VAL A 194 -22.04 -4.57 -4.82
N GLN A 195 -22.27 -4.88 -3.54
CA GLN A 195 -23.58 -4.78 -2.93
C GLN A 195 -24.06 -3.32 -2.86
N ALA A 196 -23.19 -2.36 -2.52
CA ALA A 196 -23.51 -0.93 -2.56
C ALA A 196 -23.96 -0.50 -3.96
N LEU A 197 -23.21 -0.89 -5.00
CA LEU A 197 -23.53 -0.59 -6.39
C LEU A 197 -24.87 -1.20 -6.82
N ARG A 198 -25.09 -2.47 -6.48
CA ARG A 198 -26.33 -3.19 -6.79
C ARG A 198 -27.55 -2.51 -6.17
N TRP A 199 -27.43 -2.04 -4.93
CA TRP A 199 -28.51 -1.30 -4.27
C TRP A 199 -28.70 0.09 -4.88
N ALA A 200 -27.62 0.80 -5.22
CA ALA A 200 -27.69 2.12 -5.83
C ALA A 200 -28.34 2.10 -7.23
N LYS A 201 -28.10 1.07 -8.03
CA LYS A 201 -28.67 0.91 -9.38
C LYS A 201 -30.11 0.36 -9.43
N LYS A 202 -30.77 0.12 -8.30
CA LYS A 202 -32.16 -0.36 -8.30
C LYS A 202 -33.08 0.67 -8.98
N PRO A 203 -33.98 0.24 -9.90
CA PRO A 203 -34.89 1.16 -10.59
C PRO A 203 -35.71 2.01 -9.62
N VAL A 204 -35.96 3.26 -9.99
CA VAL A 204 -36.84 4.17 -9.24
C VAL A 204 -38.21 3.52 -9.06
N GLY A 205 -38.74 3.52 -7.83
CA GLY A 205 -40.02 2.91 -7.49
C GLY A 205 -40.00 1.40 -7.20
N SER A 206 -38.86 0.71 -7.38
CA SER A 206 -38.75 -0.74 -7.05
C SER A 206 -38.59 -1.03 -5.56
N VAL A 207 -38.09 -0.05 -4.80
CA VAL A 207 -37.87 -0.10 -3.35
C VAL A 207 -38.05 1.31 -2.80
N ASP A 208 -38.39 1.41 -1.53
CA ASP A 208 -38.41 2.68 -0.81
C ASP A 208 -37.02 3.36 -0.85
N GLU A 209 -37.01 4.65 -1.12
CA GLU A 209 -35.80 5.46 -1.31
C GLU A 209 -34.97 5.54 -0.01
N GLU A 210 -35.63 5.62 1.14
CA GLU A 210 -34.95 5.61 2.43
C GLU A 210 -34.27 4.26 2.68
N VAL A 211 -34.93 3.14 2.36
CA VAL A 211 -34.34 1.80 2.45
C VAL A 211 -33.15 1.66 1.51
N ARG A 212 -33.26 2.14 0.26
CA ARG A 212 -32.14 2.12 -0.70
C ARG A 212 -30.94 2.88 -0.16
N ARG A 213 -31.14 4.14 0.24
CA ARG A 213 -30.11 4.99 0.84
C ARG A 213 -29.46 4.32 2.05
N LYS A 214 -30.28 3.75 2.95
CA LYS A 214 -29.80 3.04 4.15
C LYS A 214 -28.90 1.86 3.81
N ARG A 215 -29.22 1.09 2.77
CA ARG A 215 -28.40 -0.04 2.33
C ARG A 215 -27.09 0.44 1.70
N VAL A 216 -27.14 1.44 0.81
CA VAL A 216 -25.94 1.97 0.14
C VAL A 216 -24.94 2.53 1.16
N TYR A 217 -25.36 3.40 2.08
CA TYR A 217 -24.42 3.97 3.06
C TYR A 217 -23.84 2.89 3.99
N ARG A 218 -24.62 1.87 4.38
CA ARG A 218 -24.13 0.79 5.24
C ARG A 218 -23.05 -0.02 4.55
N TYR A 219 -23.25 -0.40 3.29
CA TYR A 219 -22.24 -1.19 2.57
C TYR A 219 -20.96 -0.38 2.28
N LEU A 220 -21.09 0.89 1.88
CA LEU A 220 -19.92 1.77 1.72
C LEU A 220 -19.21 2.01 3.06
N GLY A 221 -19.97 2.28 4.13
CA GLY A 221 -19.43 2.44 5.48
C GLY A 221 -18.76 1.18 6.02
N SER A 222 -19.30 -0.01 5.76
CA SER A 222 -18.64 -1.28 6.10
C SER A 222 -17.29 -1.43 5.39
N THR A 223 -17.24 -1.09 4.09
CA THR A 223 -15.98 -1.10 3.32
C THR A 223 -14.96 -0.14 3.93
N TRP A 224 -15.39 1.08 4.28
CA TRP A 224 -14.56 2.09 4.91
C TRP A 224 -13.99 1.64 6.26
N ILE A 225 -14.80 0.99 7.11
CA ILE A 225 -14.34 0.43 8.39
C ILE A 225 -13.29 -0.66 8.15
N LEU A 226 -13.56 -1.60 7.23
CA LEU A 226 -12.63 -2.69 6.91
C LEU A 226 -11.29 -2.17 6.37
N ALA A 227 -11.32 -1.12 5.54
CA ALA A 227 -10.13 -0.46 5.02
C ALA A 227 -9.29 0.21 6.12
N ILE A 228 -9.95 0.86 7.09
CA ILE A 228 -9.25 1.44 8.24
C ILE A 228 -8.61 0.35 9.09
N ILE A 229 -9.37 -0.72 9.38
CA ILE A 229 -8.84 -1.87 10.12
C ILE A 229 -7.60 -2.43 9.40
N PHE A 230 -7.66 -2.56 8.07
CA PHE A 230 -6.53 -3.01 7.27
C PHE A 230 -5.28 -2.15 7.46
N LEU A 231 -5.40 -0.82 7.31
CA LEU A 231 -4.25 0.07 7.49
C LEU A 231 -3.78 0.15 8.93
N THR A 232 -4.68 0.07 9.91
CA THR A 232 -4.30 0.03 11.33
C THR A 232 -3.50 -1.23 11.63
N LEU A 233 -3.93 -2.40 11.16
CA LEU A 233 -3.18 -3.64 11.33
C LEU A 233 -1.81 -3.57 10.64
N LYS A 234 -1.71 -2.91 9.48
CA LYS A 234 -0.41 -2.68 8.82
C LYS A 234 0.51 -1.75 9.62
N MET A 235 -0.01 -0.67 10.17
CA MET A 235 0.76 0.21 11.04
C MET A 235 1.25 -0.51 12.29
N VAL A 236 0.42 -1.37 12.88
CA VAL A 236 0.78 -2.19 14.03
C VAL A 236 1.90 -3.16 13.66
N GLU A 237 1.75 -3.90 12.57
CA GLU A 237 2.74 -4.85 12.07
C GLU A 237 4.11 -4.20 11.81
N TRP A 238 4.13 -3.02 11.20
CA TRP A 238 5.39 -2.37 10.84
C TRP A 238 6.09 -1.71 12.02
N PHE A 239 5.34 -1.01 12.88
CA PHE A 239 5.93 -0.07 13.83
C PHE A 239 5.65 -0.40 15.29
N VAL A 240 4.46 -0.92 15.62
CA VAL A 240 4.00 -0.97 17.02
C VAL A 240 4.23 -2.33 17.65
N GLY A 241 3.89 -3.42 16.97
CA GLY A 241 3.78 -4.73 17.57
C GLY A 241 2.51 -4.84 18.41
N PHE A 242 2.21 -6.04 18.91
CA PHE A 242 1.07 -6.23 19.81
C PHE A 242 1.29 -7.40 20.77
N TYR A 243 0.81 -7.21 21.99
CA TYR A 243 0.88 -8.20 23.05
C TYR A 243 -0.40 -9.04 23.08
N ILE A 244 -0.24 -10.36 23.11
CA ILE A 244 -1.34 -11.29 23.33
C ILE A 244 -1.24 -11.82 24.77
N PRO A 245 -2.19 -11.42 25.66
CA PRO A 245 -2.23 -11.98 27.01
C PRO A 245 -2.57 -13.46 26.94
N GLU A 246 -2.16 -14.21 27.96
CA GLU A 246 -2.51 -15.63 28.08
C GLU A 246 -4.03 -15.81 28.08
N ILE A 247 -4.54 -16.64 27.16
CA ILE A 247 -5.96 -17.00 27.08
C ILE A 247 -6.08 -18.50 27.33
N GLU A 248 -6.20 -18.85 28.62
CA GLU A 248 -6.23 -20.23 29.13
C GLU A 248 -7.29 -21.10 28.41
N PHE A 249 -8.45 -20.54 28.06
CA PHE A 249 -9.52 -21.26 27.34
C PHE A 249 -9.17 -21.64 25.89
N LEU A 250 -8.28 -20.90 25.23
CA LEU A 250 -7.84 -21.18 23.85
C LEU A 250 -6.49 -21.90 23.81
N GLY A 251 -5.88 -22.21 24.97
CA GLY A 251 -4.54 -22.79 25.06
C GLY A 251 -3.44 -21.87 24.51
N LEU A 252 -3.71 -20.57 24.39
CA LEU A 252 -2.75 -19.61 23.87
C LEU A 252 -1.85 -19.14 25.02
N HIS A 253 -0.55 -19.41 24.88
CA HIS A 253 0.47 -18.91 25.80
C HIS A 253 0.77 -17.44 25.51
N GLU A 254 1.37 -16.75 26.46
CA GLU A 254 1.82 -15.37 26.32
C GLU A 254 2.77 -15.23 25.12
N HIS A 255 2.42 -14.31 24.20
CA HIS A 255 3.25 -13.97 23.05
C HIS A 255 3.34 -12.45 22.92
N ASP A 256 4.56 -11.93 22.99
CA ASP A 256 4.87 -10.56 22.63
C ASP A 256 5.32 -10.54 21.16
N ILE A 257 4.52 -9.90 20.31
CA ILE A 257 4.78 -9.85 18.86
C ILE A 257 5.44 -8.52 18.58
N VAL A 258 6.74 -8.59 18.36
CA VAL A 258 7.57 -7.43 18.07
C VAL A 258 7.24 -6.93 16.65
N SER A 259 7.35 -5.61 16.44
CA SER A 259 7.14 -5.03 15.10
C SER A 259 8.32 -5.31 14.20
N LEU A 260 8.11 -5.31 12.88
CA LEU A 260 9.18 -5.53 11.89
C LEU A 260 10.37 -4.57 12.11
N VAL A 261 10.08 -3.31 12.43
CA VAL A 261 11.13 -2.31 12.71
C VAL A 261 11.88 -2.62 14.00
N ASN A 262 11.18 -3.05 15.05
CA ASN A 262 11.81 -3.39 16.32
C ASN A 262 12.60 -4.72 16.25
N GLU A 263 12.25 -5.61 15.33
CA GLU A 263 13.03 -6.82 14.99
C GLU A 263 14.26 -6.50 14.12
N GLY A 264 14.47 -5.24 13.74
CA GLY A 264 15.60 -4.81 12.93
C GLY A 264 15.40 -5.01 11.41
N TYR A 265 14.22 -5.46 10.98
CA TYR A 265 13.87 -5.62 9.55
C TYR A 265 13.58 -4.26 8.92
N THR A 266 14.64 -3.51 8.59
CA THR A 266 14.56 -2.12 8.11
C THR A 266 15.31 -1.91 6.79
N ILE A 267 14.98 -0.85 6.05
CA ILE A 267 15.64 -0.50 4.77
C ILE A 267 17.12 -0.13 4.91
N HIS A 268 17.59 0.13 6.12
CA HIS A 268 18.97 0.49 6.43
C HIS A 268 19.74 -0.64 7.11
N ALA A 269 19.12 -1.81 7.30
CA ALA A 269 19.74 -2.96 7.94
C ALA A 269 20.80 -3.59 7.03
N ASP A 270 22.02 -3.08 7.16
CA ASP A 270 23.21 -3.62 6.52
C ASP A 270 23.80 -4.81 7.29
N HIS A 271 23.60 -4.85 8.61
CA HIS A 271 23.97 -5.95 9.49
C HIS A 271 22.74 -6.46 10.23
N TYR A 272 22.04 -7.42 9.61
CA TYR A 272 20.87 -8.06 10.20
C TYR A 272 21.22 -9.46 10.70
N HIS A 273 20.93 -9.73 11.97
CA HIS A 273 21.03 -11.06 12.53
C HIS A 273 19.68 -11.79 12.38
N PRO A 274 19.62 -12.94 11.67
CA PRO A 274 18.40 -13.74 11.59
C PRO A 274 18.05 -14.32 12.97
N HIS A 275 17.12 -13.69 13.69
CA HIS A 275 16.76 -14.05 15.06
C HIS A 275 15.98 -15.37 15.20
N HIS A 276 15.50 -15.97 14.11
CA HIS A 276 14.60 -17.13 14.15
C HIS A 276 15.09 -18.29 13.29
N GLY A 277 15.31 -19.45 13.93
CA GLY A 277 15.36 -20.76 13.28
C GLY A 277 16.73 -21.28 12.85
N TRP A 278 17.80 -20.51 13.11
CA TRP A 278 19.16 -20.90 12.72
C TRP A 278 19.90 -21.35 13.97
N GLU A 279 19.46 -22.46 14.55
CA GLU A 279 20.03 -23.03 15.78
C GLU A 279 21.47 -23.54 15.54
N ASP A 280 22.35 -23.28 16.51
CA ASP A 280 23.79 -23.64 16.56
C ASP A 280 24.11 -25.12 16.33
N THR A 281 23.08 -25.99 16.28
CA THR A 281 23.22 -27.43 16.09
C THR A 281 23.96 -27.81 14.80
N HIS A 282 23.86 -27.02 13.73
CA HIS A 282 24.53 -27.33 12.47
C HIS A 282 26.05 -27.07 12.51
N LEU A 283 26.48 -26.07 13.30
CA LEU A 283 27.90 -25.77 13.51
C LEU A 283 28.60 -26.89 14.28
N ALA A 284 27.91 -27.50 15.25
CA ALA A 284 28.40 -28.67 15.98
C ALA A 284 28.54 -29.93 15.09
N GLU A 285 27.67 -30.10 14.09
CA GLU A 285 27.78 -31.20 13.12
C GLU A 285 28.92 -30.98 12.10
N LEU A 286 29.09 -29.76 11.60
CA LEU A 286 30.22 -29.39 10.73
C LEU A 286 31.57 -29.55 11.45
N ALA A 287 31.62 -29.23 12.75
CA ALA A 287 32.76 -29.49 13.63
C ALA A 287 33.16 -30.97 13.67
N ALA A 288 32.17 -31.85 13.74
CA ALA A 288 32.36 -33.29 13.82
C ALA A 288 32.76 -33.90 12.46
N ALA A 289 32.32 -33.30 11.34
CA ALA A 289 32.55 -33.83 10.00
C ALA A 289 33.93 -33.51 9.43
N ASN A 290 34.48 -32.30 9.67
CA ASN A 290 35.76 -31.85 9.09
C ASN A 290 36.74 -31.28 10.14
N PRO A 291 37.23 -32.09 11.08
CA PRO A 291 37.96 -31.61 12.26
C PRO A 291 39.28 -30.87 11.97
N SER A 292 39.97 -31.16 10.86
CA SER A 292 41.26 -30.52 10.53
C SER A 292 41.12 -29.09 9.97
N GLU A 293 40.04 -28.78 9.27
CA GLU A 293 39.72 -27.40 8.86
C GLU A 293 39.09 -26.62 10.03
N PHE A 294 38.43 -27.35 10.95
CA PHE A 294 37.79 -26.80 12.13
C PHE A 294 38.79 -26.32 13.21
N GLU A 295 39.88 -27.07 13.43
CA GLU A 295 40.89 -26.73 14.46
C GLU A 295 41.71 -25.47 14.15
N GLU A 296 41.99 -25.16 12.88
CA GLU A 296 42.89 -24.04 12.52
C GLU A 296 42.22 -22.65 12.65
N TYR A 297 40.88 -22.57 12.55
CA TYR A 297 40.14 -21.29 12.55
C TYR A 297 39.20 -21.11 13.76
N PHE A 298 38.49 -22.16 14.20
CA PHE A 298 37.47 -22.03 15.25
C PHE A 298 37.96 -22.20 16.68
N ALA A 299 39.16 -22.77 16.88
CA ALA A 299 39.70 -23.00 18.23
C ALA A 299 39.89 -21.69 19.05
N ASN A 300 39.90 -20.52 18.39
CA ASN A 300 40.03 -19.21 19.03
C ASN A 300 38.70 -18.46 19.27
N ILE A 301 37.57 -18.94 18.71
CA ILE A 301 36.25 -18.29 18.74
C ILE A 301 35.13 -19.19 19.27
N ALA A 302 35.44 -20.47 19.52
CA ALA A 302 34.53 -21.43 20.10
C ALA A 302 34.74 -21.56 21.61
N SER A 303 33.69 -21.35 22.39
CA SER A 303 33.60 -21.68 23.81
C SER A 303 32.88 -23.02 24.01
N ILE A 304 33.13 -23.69 25.13
CA ILE A 304 32.40 -24.91 25.50
C ILE A 304 31.58 -24.60 26.74
N GLU A 305 30.27 -24.48 26.58
CA GLU A 305 29.32 -24.36 27.68
C GLU A 305 28.41 -25.59 27.74
N GLY A 306 28.29 -26.20 28.92
CA GLY A 306 27.36 -27.32 29.13
C GLY A 306 27.60 -28.59 28.30
N GLY A 307 28.76 -28.73 27.62
CA GLY A 307 29.08 -29.88 26.76
C GLY A 307 28.76 -29.68 25.27
N TYR A 308 28.36 -28.48 24.87
CA TYR A 308 28.18 -28.08 23.48
C TYR A 308 29.26 -27.07 23.07
N VAL A 309 29.70 -27.13 21.81
CA VAL A 309 30.62 -26.14 21.23
C VAL A 309 29.78 -24.95 20.75
N THR A 310 29.96 -23.80 21.37
CA THR A 310 29.30 -22.53 21.01
C THR A 310 30.32 -21.62 20.34
N THR A 311 30.04 -21.12 19.14
CA THR A 311 30.92 -20.14 18.48
C THR A 311 30.37 -18.74 18.72
N ASP A 312 31.21 -17.80 19.17
CA ASP A 312 30.83 -16.37 19.25
C ASP A 312 30.67 -15.73 17.86
N ALA A 313 30.94 -16.49 16.79
CA ALA A 313 30.75 -16.11 15.40
C ALA A 313 29.25 -16.12 15.04
N VAL A 314 28.75 -14.96 14.64
CA VAL A 314 27.35 -14.76 14.27
C VAL A 314 27.28 -14.31 12.81
N MET A 315 26.44 -14.98 12.00
CA MET A 315 26.25 -14.57 10.61
C MET A 315 25.41 -13.29 10.54
N MET A 316 25.98 -12.23 9.96
CA MET A 316 25.26 -11.00 9.65
C MET A 316 24.88 -10.97 8.17
N ALA A 317 23.61 -10.67 7.87
CA ALA A 317 23.09 -10.57 6.51
C ALA A 317 22.81 -9.12 6.12
N ASP A 318 23.13 -8.76 4.87
CA ASP A 318 22.72 -7.50 4.26
C ASP A 318 21.32 -7.66 3.64
N ILE A 319 20.30 -7.18 4.34
CA ILE A 319 18.89 -7.35 3.93
C ILE A 319 18.32 -6.10 3.24
N ARG A 320 19.13 -5.07 2.95
CA ARG A 320 18.62 -3.79 2.41
C ARG A 320 17.81 -3.95 1.14
N VAL A 321 18.17 -4.91 0.29
CA VAL A 321 17.44 -5.18 -0.98
C VAL A 321 16.09 -5.82 -0.72
N SER A 322 16.01 -6.82 0.17
CA SER A 322 14.74 -7.50 0.46
C SER A 322 13.80 -6.58 1.25
N THR A 323 14.29 -5.85 2.24
CA THR A 323 13.49 -4.87 2.98
C THR A 323 13.02 -3.72 2.09
N SER A 324 13.87 -3.19 1.21
CA SER A 324 13.47 -2.13 0.27
C SER A 324 12.39 -2.59 -0.69
N THR A 325 12.55 -3.77 -1.30
CA THR A 325 11.52 -4.31 -2.22
C THR A 325 10.21 -4.62 -1.49
N PHE A 326 10.28 -5.10 -0.24
CA PHE A 326 9.11 -5.31 0.62
C PHE A 326 8.39 -4.00 0.95
N PHE A 327 9.07 -3.04 1.60
CA PHE A 327 8.44 -1.80 2.07
C PHE A 327 8.00 -0.87 0.93
N VAL A 328 8.74 -0.83 -0.18
CA VAL A 328 8.30 -0.06 -1.35
C VAL A 328 7.02 -0.68 -1.94
N THR A 329 6.97 -2.01 -2.13
CA THR A 329 5.79 -2.66 -2.73
C THR A 329 4.57 -2.57 -1.82
N THR A 330 4.72 -2.96 -0.57
CA THR A 330 3.64 -2.95 0.43
C THR A 330 3.23 -1.52 0.81
N GLY A 331 4.18 -0.57 0.82
CA GLY A 331 3.93 0.86 1.05
C GLY A 331 3.22 1.54 -0.10
N THR A 332 3.59 1.25 -1.35
CA THR A 332 2.84 1.73 -2.52
C THR A 332 1.40 1.19 -2.48
N HIS A 333 1.20 -0.07 -2.12
CA HIS A 333 -0.14 -0.62 -1.91
C HIS A 333 -0.89 0.07 -0.75
N GLY A 334 -0.25 0.27 0.39
CA GLY A 334 -0.84 0.99 1.54
C GLY A 334 -1.24 2.43 1.18
N ALA A 335 -0.43 3.14 0.38
CA ALA A 335 -0.75 4.46 -0.13
C ALA A 335 -2.00 4.45 -1.03
N HIS A 336 -2.16 3.42 -1.87
CA HIS A 336 -3.38 3.23 -2.66
C HIS A 336 -4.60 2.98 -1.77
N VAL A 337 -4.50 2.10 -0.77
CA VAL A 337 -5.59 1.88 0.19
C VAL A 337 -5.96 3.18 0.90
N PHE A 338 -4.98 3.98 1.31
CA PHE A 338 -5.19 5.28 1.96
C PHE A 338 -5.92 6.28 1.06
N ILE A 339 -5.48 6.44 -0.20
CA ILE A 339 -6.19 7.27 -1.20
C ILE A 339 -7.61 6.76 -1.41
N GLY A 340 -7.79 5.45 -1.47
CA GLY A 340 -9.10 4.80 -1.54
C GLY A 340 -9.98 5.10 -0.34
N ILE A 341 -9.44 5.16 0.88
CA ILE A 341 -10.19 5.56 2.09
C ILE A 341 -10.66 7.01 2.00
N ILE A 342 -9.85 7.92 1.46
CA ILE A 342 -10.27 9.31 1.21
C ILE A 342 -11.48 9.32 0.26
N GLY A 343 -11.41 8.57 -0.84
CA GLY A 343 -12.53 8.39 -1.78
C GLY A 343 -13.77 7.77 -1.13
N LEU A 344 -13.61 6.70 -0.34
CA LEU A 344 -14.69 6.05 0.41
C LEU A 344 -15.32 6.98 1.42
N THR A 345 -14.54 7.84 2.07
CA THR A 345 -15.05 8.83 3.03
C THR A 345 -16.01 9.78 2.33
N TYR A 346 -15.60 10.33 1.18
CA TYR A 346 -16.45 11.19 0.35
C TYR A 346 -17.71 10.46 -0.13
N MET A 347 -17.57 9.24 -0.66
CA MET A 347 -18.71 8.47 -1.16
C MET A 347 -19.69 8.06 -0.05
N THR A 348 -19.18 7.66 1.11
CA THR A 348 -20.00 7.31 2.28
C THR A 348 -20.76 8.54 2.78
N TRP A 349 -20.10 9.71 2.82
CA TRP A 349 -20.75 10.98 3.13
C TRP A 349 -21.83 11.34 2.10
N LYS A 350 -21.55 11.22 0.80
CA LYS A 350 -22.53 11.43 -0.29
C LYS A 350 -23.72 10.46 -0.20
N ALA A 351 -23.49 9.21 0.18
CA ALA A 351 -24.57 8.24 0.39
C ALA A 351 -25.43 8.60 1.60
N TRP A 352 -24.82 9.09 2.68
CA TRP A 352 -25.53 9.49 3.89
C TRP A 352 -26.46 10.69 3.65
N THR A 353 -26.02 11.67 2.85
CA THR A 353 -26.84 12.83 2.46
C THR A 353 -27.89 12.50 1.40
N GLY A 354 -27.92 11.28 0.86
CA GLY A 354 -28.89 10.85 -0.15
C GLY A 354 -28.53 11.24 -1.58
N GLY A 355 -27.27 11.57 -1.85
CA GLY A 355 -26.79 12.01 -3.16
C GLY A 355 -26.69 10.93 -4.23
N TYR A 356 -27.15 9.69 -3.99
CA TYR A 356 -27.11 8.60 -4.96
C TYR A 356 -28.50 8.25 -5.52
N THR A 357 -28.65 8.44 -6.83
CA THR A 357 -29.77 8.02 -7.68
C THR A 357 -29.31 6.92 -8.64
N PRO A 358 -30.22 6.15 -9.25
CA PRO A 358 -29.85 5.10 -10.21
C PRO A 358 -29.07 5.64 -11.41
N GLN A 359 -29.28 6.92 -11.76
CA GLN A 359 -28.61 7.61 -12.86
C GLN A 359 -27.19 8.04 -12.50
N ASN A 360 -26.92 8.43 -11.25
CA ASN A 360 -25.60 8.93 -10.83
C ASN A 360 -24.74 7.90 -10.06
N ALA A 361 -25.26 6.66 -9.90
CA ALA A 361 -24.57 5.54 -9.26
C ALA A 361 -23.32 5.06 -10.01
N VAL A 362 -23.05 5.60 -11.21
CA VAL A 362 -21.87 5.30 -12.03
C VAL A 362 -20.56 5.61 -11.29
N SER A 363 -20.55 6.64 -10.44
CA SER A 363 -19.39 6.95 -9.59
C SER A 363 -19.01 5.80 -8.63
N ILE A 364 -20.00 5.02 -8.16
CA ILE A 364 -19.74 3.81 -7.35
C ILE A 364 -19.15 2.69 -8.20
N GLU A 365 -19.52 2.60 -9.48
CA GLU A 365 -18.92 1.65 -10.42
C GLU A 365 -17.44 1.96 -10.66
N TYR A 366 -17.10 3.22 -10.94
CA TYR A 366 -15.70 3.63 -11.18
C TYR A 366 -14.82 3.42 -9.95
N PHE A 367 -15.30 3.83 -8.78
CA PHE A 367 -14.59 3.57 -7.54
C PHE A 367 -14.51 2.07 -7.23
N GLY A 368 -15.55 1.30 -7.54
CA GLY A 368 -15.50 -0.15 -7.37
C GLY A 368 -14.43 -0.83 -8.22
N LEU A 369 -14.21 -0.37 -9.46
CA LEU A 369 -13.09 -0.84 -10.28
C LEU A 369 -11.73 -0.55 -9.62
N TYR A 370 -11.55 0.65 -9.05
CA TYR A 370 -10.35 1.00 -8.28
C TYR A 370 -10.16 0.08 -7.07
N TRP A 371 -11.21 -0.11 -6.28
CA TRP A 371 -11.13 -0.88 -5.06
C TRP A 371 -10.85 -2.36 -5.33
N HIS A 372 -11.50 -2.95 -6.34
CA HIS A 372 -11.20 -4.30 -6.80
C HIS A 372 -9.76 -4.46 -7.29
N PHE A 373 -9.20 -3.42 -7.94
CA PHE A 373 -7.78 -3.42 -8.31
C PHE A 373 -6.89 -3.46 -7.07
N VAL A 374 -7.13 -2.60 -6.08
CA VAL A 374 -6.36 -2.57 -4.83
C VAL A 374 -6.44 -3.94 -4.14
N ASP A 375 -7.62 -4.55 -4.05
CA ASP A 375 -7.79 -5.88 -3.47
C ASP A 375 -7.04 -6.97 -4.23
N LEU A 376 -7.09 -6.94 -5.57
CA LEU A 376 -6.35 -7.89 -6.42
C LEU A 376 -4.84 -7.78 -6.20
N ILE A 377 -4.30 -6.56 -6.08
CA ILE A 377 -2.89 -6.35 -5.77
C ILE A 377 -2.55 -6.97 -4.42
N TRP A 378 -3.38 -6.79 -3.38
CA TRP A 378 -3.12 -7.41 -2.07
C TRP A 378 -3.10 -8.94 -2.13
N VAL A 379 -4.04 -9.54 -2.87
CA VAL A 379 -4.09 -10.99 -3.08
C VAL A 379 -2.82 -11.52 -3.75
N LEU A 380 -2.09 -10.68 -4.49
CA LEU A 380 -0.75 -11.01 -5.01
C LEU A 380 0.37 -10.68 -4.01
N VAL A 381 0.32 -9.53 -3.33
CA VAL A 381 1.33 -9.14 -2.33
C VAL A 381 1.44 -10.18 -1.23
N PHE A 382 0.31 -10.65 -0.70
CA PHE A 382 0.30 -11.59 0.42
C PHE A 382 1.10 -12.88 0.13
N PRO A 383 0.81 -13.70 -0.90
CA PRO A 383 1.58 -14.91 -1.16
C PRO A 383 3.05 -14.63 -1.52
N PHE A 384 3.34 -13.58 -2.28
CA PHE A 384 4.72 -13.31 -2.73
C PHE A 384 5.66 -12.84 -1.62
N PHE A 385 5.14 -12.14 -0.60
CA PHE A 385 5.95 -11.54 0.46
C PHE A 385 5.70 -12.14 1.86
N TYR A 386 4.55 -12.77 2.11
CA TYR A 386 4.19 -13.30 3.44
C TYR A 386 4.24 -14.84 3.51
N LEU A 387 4.16 -15.56 2.39
CA LEU A 387 4.15 -17.03 2.38
C LEU A 387 5.37 -17.66 1.72
N TYR A 388 6.01 -16.99 0.76
CA TYR A 388 7.00 -17.59 -0.14
C TYR A 388 8.31 -16.80 -0.22
#